data_AF-A0A7K7RRS5-F1
#
_entry.id   AF-A0A7K7RRS5-F1
#
_cell.length_a   1.000
_cell.length_b   1.000
_cell.length_c   1.000
_cell.angle_alpha   90.00
_cell.angle_beta   90.00
_cell.angle_gamma   90.00
#
_symmetry.space_group_name_H-M   'P 1'
#
loop_
_entity.id
_entity.type
_entity.pdbx_description
1 polymer ?
#
loop_
_entity_poly.entity_id
_entity_poly.type
_entity_poly.pdbx_seq_one_letter_code
_entity_poly.pdbx_strand_id
1 'polypeptide(L)'
;IDMYVEGMFDLNDLLMKYGYLPADKKEEHFANMMDKAENRYFPVFEKVLKDHGKDFLVGNQLSRADVQLLEIILMAEECKPDTLAKFPLLQSFKARISNIPTIKKFLQPGSQRKPLIREEEVPKVIKIFY
;
A
#
# COMPACT_ATOMS: atom_id res chain seq x y z
N ILE A 1 1.36 18.04 1.78
CA ILE A 1 1.76 16.76 1.13
C ILE A 1 2.43 15.87 2.18
N ASP A 2 3.39 16.40 2.94
CA ASP A 2 4.15 15.63 3.94
C ASP A 2 3.28 14.97 5.01
N MET A 3 2.28 15.68 5.56
CA MET A 3 1.34 15.09 6.53
C MET A 3 0.69 13.78 6.07
N TYR A 4 0.32 13.65 4.79
CA TYR A 4 -0.27 12.41 4.27
C TYR A 4 0.77 11.31 4.09
N VAL A 5 1.96 11.68 3.63
CA VAL A 5 3.05 10.72 3.42
C VAL A 5 3.54 10.20 4.78
N GLU A 6 3.83 11.10 5.72
CA GLU A 6 4.17 10.81 7.11
C GLU A 6 3.11 9.95 7.79
N GLY A 7 1.84 10.30 7.60
CA GLY A 7 0.71 9.54 8.13
C GLY A 7 0.63 8.09 7.63
N MET A 8 1.26 7.75 6.51
CA MET A 8 1.24 6.39 5.95
C MET A 8 2.44 5.52 6.36
N PHE A 9 3.51 6.09 6.92
CA PHE A 9 4.75 5.34 7.19
C PHE A 9 4.53 4.14 8.11
N ASP A 10 3.74 4.30 9.17
CA ASP A 10 3.46 3.22 10.11
C ASP A 10 2.81 2.01 9.43
N LEU A 11 1.84 2.23 8.54
CA LEU A 11 1.20 1.13 7.80
C LEU A 11 2.15 0.53 6.76
N ASN A 12 2.89 1.40 6.06
CA ASN A 12 3.87 0.98 5.07
C ASN A 12 4.94 0.06 5.69
N ASP A 13 5.46 0.44 6.87
CA ASP A 13 6.45 -0.34 7.60
C ASP A 13 5.91 -1.72 8.02
N LEU A 14 4.66 -1.79 8.47
CA LEU A 14 4.01 -3.06 8.80
C LEU A 14 3.89 -3.96 7.57
N LEU A 15 3.40 -3.43 6.44
CA LEU A 15 3.26 -4.19 5.20
C LEU A 15 4.62 -4.68 4.69
N MET A 16 5.64 -3.81 4.68
CA MET A 16 6.99 -4.16 4.22
C MET A 16 7.65 -5.23 5.11
N LYS A 17 7.47 -5.16 6.43
CA LYS A 17 8.06 -6.13 7.37
C LYS A 17 7.45 -7.51 7.26
N TYR A 18 6.19 -7.63 6.86
CA TYR A 18 5.45 -8.90 6.87
C TYR A 18 6.20 -10.05 6.17
N GLY A 19 6.80 -9.78 5.00
CA GLY A 19 7.56 -10.78 4.25
C GLY A 19 8.83 -11.30 4.93
N TYR A 20 9.35 -10.58 5.92
CA TYR A 20 10.61 -10.91 6.61
C TYR A 20 10.40 -11.53 7.99
N LEU A 21 9.15 -11.62 8.46
CA LEU A 21 8.86 -12.16 9.77
C LEU A 21 8.99 -13.69 9.81
N PRO A 22 9.46 -14.24 10.94
CA PRO A 22 9.41 -15.69 11.16
C PRO A 22 7.95 -16.16 11.26
N ALA A 23 7.73 -17.44 10.94
CA ALA A 23 6.38 -18.00 10.80
C ALA A 23 5.51 -17.84 12.05
N ASP A 24 6.11 -17.94 13.24
CA ASP A 24 5.45 -17.79 14.55
C ASP A 24 4.93 -16.37 14.83
N LYS A 25 5.42 -15.36 14.11
CA LYS A 25 5.00 -13.95 14.25
C LYS A 25 4.12 -13.44 13.12
N LYS A 26 3.99 -14.21 12.02
CA LYS A 26 3.27 -13.77 10.82
C LYS A 26 1.78 -13.55 11.08
N GLU A 27 1.13 -14.43 11.85
CA GLU A 27 -0.32 -14.37 12.07
C GLU A 27 -0.75 -13.12 12.85
N GLU A 28 -0.14 -12.87 14.01
CA GLU A 28 -0.43 -11.69 14.83
C GLU A 28 -0.13 -10.39 14.07
N HIS A 29 1.00 -10.35 13.35
CA HIS A 29 1.39 -9.20 12.57
C HIS A 29 0.44 -8.95 11.40
N PHE A 30 -0.01 -10.01 10.72
CA PHE A 30 -1.02 -9.92 9.67
C PHE A 30 -2.32 -9.35 10.20
N ALA A 31 -2.79 -9.84 11.35
CA ALA A 31 -4.01 -9.33 11.98
C ALA A 31 -3.90 -7.82 12.31
N ASN A 32 -2.78 -7.41 12.92
CA ASN A 32 -2.53 -6.01 13.27
C ASN A 32 -2.42 -5.11 12.02
N MET A 33 -1.65 -5.51 11.00
CA MET A 33 -1.48 -4.69 9.80
C MET A 33 -2.80 -4.53 9.04
N MET A 34 -3.62 -5.60 8.97
CA MET A 34 -4.90 -5.54 8.28
C MET A 34 -5.96 -4.77 9.06
N ASP A 35 -5.99 -4.90 10.39
CA ASP A 35 -6.83 -4.06 11.25
C ASP A 35 -6.49 -2.59 11.06
N LYS A 36 -5.20 -2.23 11.07
CA LYS A 36 -4.77 -0.86 10.82
C LYS A 36 -5.16 -0.38 9.42
N ALA A 37 -4.95 -1.17 8.37
CA ALA A 37 -5.36 -0.81 7.02
C ALA A 37 -6.86 -0.51 6.96
N GLU A 38 -7.70 -1.43 7.42
CA GLU A 38 -9.16 -1.36 7.26
C GLU A 38 -9.84 -0.41 8.25
N ASN A 39 -9.34 -0.28 9.48
CA ASN A 39 -10.03 0.45 10.54
C ASN A 39 -9.37 1.80 10.89
N ARG A 40 -8.12 2.04 10.49
CA ARG A 40 -7.40 3.28 10.81
C ARG A 40 -7.04 4.11 9.57
N TYR A 41 -6.44 3.51 8.55
CA TYR A 41 -5.84 4.28 7.46
C TYR A 41 -6.80 4.46 6.26
N PHE A 42 -7.35 3.37 5.71
CA PHE A 42 -8.24 3.45 4.55
C PHE A 42 -9.50 4.30 4.79
N PRO A 43 -10.15 4.26 5.97
CA PRO A 43 -11.26 5.16 6.26
C PRO A 43 -10.90 6.65 6.16
N VAL A 44 -9.67 7.03 6.52
CA VAL A 44 -9.20 8.42 6.42
C VAL A 44 -9.09 8.85 4.97
N PHE A 45 -8.48 8.04 4.11
CA PHE A 45 -8.32 8.38 2.70
C PHE A 45 -9.63 8.32 1.92
N GLU A 46 -10.49 7.35 2.21
CA GLU A 46 -11.86 7.30 1.70
C GLU A 46 -12.62 8.60 2.06
N LYS A 47 -12.50 9.05 3.32
CA LYS A 47 -13.10 10.32 3.77
C LYS A 47 -12.52 11.53 3.06
N VAL A 48 -11.20 11.60 2.89
CA VAL A 48 -10.54 12.71 2.18
C VAL A 48 -11.07 12.82 0.75
N LEU A 49 -11.09 11.72 0.00
CA LEU A 49 -11.63 11.68 -1.36
C LEU A 49 -13.11 12.07 -1.41
N LYS A 50 -13.89 11.65 -0.42
CA LYS A 50 -15.31 11.99 -0.30
C LYS A 50 -15.53 13.47 -0.02
N ASP A 51 -14.79 14.04 0.95
CA ASP A 51 -14.97 15.39 1.46
C ASP A 51 -14.71 16.45 0.38
N HIS A 52 -13.67 16.25 -0.44
CA HIS A 52 -13.36 17.20 -1.51
C HIS A 52 -13.91 16.79 -2.88
N GLY A 53 -14.29 15.52 -3.09
CA GLY A 53 -14.88 15.02 -4.34
C GLY A 53 -13.95 15.14 -5.56
N LYS A 54 -12.64 14.97 -5.36
CA LYS A 54 -11.61 15.15 -6.39
C LYS A 54 -10.87 13.85 -6.62
N ASP A 55 -10.12 13.83 -7.72
CA ASP A 55 -9.43 12.65 -8.22
C ASP A 55 -8.12 12.32 -7.49
N PHE A 56 -7.50 13.32 -6.86
CA PHE A 56 -6.21 13.24 -6.18
C PHE A 56 -6.33 13.73 -4.74
N LEU A 57 -5.49 13.20 -3.86
CA LEU A 57 -5.50 13.50 -2.42
C LEU A 57 -5.20 14.97 -2.10
N VAL A 58 -4.36 15.64 -2.90
CA VAL A 58 -3.92 17.01 -2.63
C VAL A 58 -3.86 17.83 -3.92
N GLY A 59 -4.39 19.06 -3.89
CA GLY A 59 -4.17 20.04 -4.96
C GLY A 59 -4.78 19.72 -6.32
N ASN A 60 -5.60 18.65 -6.43
CA ASN A 60 -6.22 18.18 -7.67
C ASN A 60 -5.21 17.81 -8.79
N GLN A 61 -4.02 17.36 -8.39
CA GLN A 61 -2.99 16.89 -9.32
C GLN A 61 -2.24 15.72 -8.69
N LEU A 62 -1.61 14.89 -9.52
CA LEU A 62 -0.80 13.79 -9.03
C LEU A 62 0.30 14.30 -8.11
N SER A 63 0.39 13.70 -6.92
CA SER A 63 1.40 13.99 -5.94
C SER A 63 2.03 12.71 -5.41
N ARG A 64 3.13 12.87 -4.65
CA ARG A 64 3.77 11.75 -3.96
C ARG A 64 2.81 11.01 -3.01
N ALA A 65 1.85 11.71 -2.42
CA ALA A 65 0.85 11.08 -1.54
C ALA A 65 0.00 10.06 -2.31
N ASP A 66 -0.37 10.37 -3.56
CA ASP A 66 -1.18 9.46 -4.37
C ASP A 66 -0.41 8.20 -4.77
N VAL A 67 0.87 8.37 -5.13
CA VAL A 67 1.77 7.25 -5.48
C VAL A 67 2.01 6.34 -4.27
N GLN A 68 2.25 6.93 -3.09
CA GLN A 68 2.45 6.17 -1.85
C GLN A 68 1.19 5.40 -1.43
N LEU A 69 0.01 6.04 -1.53
CA LEU A 69 -1.24 5.37 -1.21
C LEU A 69 -1.52 4.21 -2.19
N LEU A 70 -1.24 4.40 -3.49
CA LEU A 70 -1.36 3.30 -4.46
C LEU A 70 -0.46 2.12 -4.09
N GLU A 71 0.81 2.37 -3.74
CA GLU A 71 1.75 1.32 -3.33
C GLU A 71 1.21 0.52 -2.13
N ILE A 72 0.71 1.20 -1.10
CA ILE A 72 0.13 0.59 0.10
C ILE A 72 -1.11 -0.23 -0.23
N ILE A 73 -2.00 0.29 -1.10
CA ILE A 73 -3.19 -0.44 -1.55
C ILE A 73 -2.79 -1.74 -2.24
N LEU A 74 -1.81 -1.69 -3.15
CA LEU A 74 -1.36 -2.88 -3.88
C LEU A 74 -0.73 -3.91 -2.94
N MET A 75 0.10 -3.49 -1.98
CA MET A 75 0.67 -4.40 -0.98
C MET A 75 -0.39 -5.03 -0.07
N ALA A 76 -1.40 -4.26 0.34
CA ALA A 76 -2.50 -4.78 1.14
C ALA A 76 -3.34 -5.81 0.37
N GLU A 77 -3.65 -5.56 -0.91
CA GLU A 77 -4.40 -6.51 -1.74
C GLU A 77 -3.60 -7.77 -2.10
N GLU A 78 -2.28 -7.68 -2.20
CA GLU A 78 -1.41 -8.87 -2.32
C GLU A 78 -1.49 -9.77 -1.07
N CYS A 79 -1.81 -9.19 0.10
CA CYS A 79 -2.01 -9.93 1.34
C CYS A 79 -3.47 -10.40 1.52
N LYS A 80 -4.44 -9.56 1.17
CA LYS A 80 -5.88 -9.81 1.31
C LYS A 80 -6.63 -9.16 0.13
N PRO A 81 -7.03 -9.92 -0.90
CA PRO A 81 -7.56 -9.35 -2.15
C PRO A 81 -8.82 -8.48 -2.00
N ASP A 82 -9.61 -8.69 -0.95
CA ASP A 82 -10.87 -7.97 -0.70
C ASP A 82 -10.73 -6.78 0.26
N THR A 83 -9.51 -6.35 0.62
CA THR A 83 -9.31 -5.24 1.59
C THR A 83 -10.05 -3.96 1.19
N LEU A 84 -10.21 -3.69 -0.11
CA LEU A 84 -10.91 -2.50 -0.58
C LEU A 84 -12.44 -2.65 -0.70
N ALA A 85 -13.03 -3.80 -0.35
CA ALA A 85 -14.45 -4.07 -0.60
C ALA A 85 -15.41 -3.02 0.01
N LYS A 86 -15.02 -2.40 1.12
CA LYS A 86 -15.81 -1.37 1.83
C LYS A 86 -15.47 0.08 1.43
N PHE A 87 -14.54 0.27 0.47
CA PHE A 87 -13.94 1.57 0.13
C PHE A 87 -14.06 1.89 -1.37
N PRO A 88 -15.26 2.19 -1.87
CA PRO A 88 -15.51 2.39 -3.30
C PRO A 88 -14.72 3.57 -3.91
N LEU A 89 -14.43 4.62 -3.15
CA LEU A 89 -13.61 5.73 -3.66
C LEU A 89 -12.15 5.31 -3.76
N LEU A 90 -11.63 4.53 -2.82
CA LEU A 90 -10.28 3.96 -2.93
C LEU A 90 -10.16 2.96 -4.09
N GLN A 91 -11.19 2.17 -4.40
CA GLN A 91 -11.21 1.32 -5.60
C GLN A 91 -11.11 2.18 -6.88
N SER A 92 -11.91 3.24 -6.96
CA SER A 92 -11.90 4.17 -8.09
C SER A 92 -10.56 4.91 -8.21
N PHE A 93 -10.01 5.33 -7.07
CA PHE A 93 -8.69 5.94 -6.96
C PHE A 93 -7.60 5.00 -7.49
N LYS A 94 -7.52 3.76 -6.98
CA LYS A 94 -6.58 2.74 -7.46
C LYS A 94 -6.67 2.58 -8.98
N ALA A 95 -7.88 2.42 -9.52
CA ALA A 95 -8.10 2.25 -10.95
C ALA A 95 -7.58 3.46 -11.77
N ARG A 96 -7.82 4.69 -11.28
CA ARG A 96 -7.37 5.92 -11.93
C ARG A 96 -5.86 6.06 -11.91
N ILE A 97 -5.24 5.97 -10.73
CA ILE A 97 -3.79 6.15 -10.56
C ILE A 97 -3.02 5.04 -11.29
N SER A 98 -3.51 3.79 -11.26
CA SER A 98 -2.89 2.66 -11.98
C SER A 98 -2.91 2.84 -13.50
N ASN A 99 -3.82 3.66 -14.04
CA ASN A 99 -3.93 3.91 -15.48
C ASN A 99 -3.08 5.09 -15.98
N ILE A 100 -2.42 5.84 -15.09
CA ILE A 100 -1.48 6.89 -15.49
C ILE A 100 -0.34 6.23 -16.30
N PRO A 101 0.01 6.72 -17.51
CA PRO A 101 0.86 5.98 -18.44
C PRO A 101 2.20 5.47 -17.86
N THR A 102 2.86 6.29 -17.04
CA THR A 102 4.13 5.93 -16.38
C THR A 102 3.94 4.86 -15.31
N ILE A 103 2.89 4.98 -14.49
CA ILE A 103 2.54 4.00 -13.45
C ILE A 103 2.07 2.70 -14.11
N LYS A 104 1.19 2.78 -15.11
CA LYS A 104 0.72 1.63 -15.87
C LYS A 104 1.88 0.84 -16.48
N LYS A 105 2.84 1.54 -17.10
CA LYS A 105 4.08 0.94 -17.62
C LYS A 105 4.90 0.29 -16.51
N PHE A 106 5.00 0.93 -15.33
CA PHE A 106 5.70 0.36 -14.17
C PHE A 106 5.01 -0.89 -13.60
N LEU A 107 3.68 -0.99 -13.71
CA LEU A 107 2.93 -2.17 -13.25
C LEU A 107 2.95 -3.35 -14.24
N GLN A 108 3.43 -3.15 -15.47
CA GLN A 108 3.55 -4.24 -16.46
C GLN A 108 4.74 -5.16 -16.16
N PRO A 109 4.69 -6.44 -16.61
CA PRO A 109 5.84 -7.34 -16.57
C PRO A 109 7.09 -6.75 -17.24
N GLY A 110 8.27 -7.05 -16.69
CA GLY A 110 9.55 -6.56 -17.20
C GLY A 110 9.93 -5.15 -16.72
N SER A 111 9.11 -4.51 -15.89
CA SER A 111 9.49 -3.28 -15.19
C SER A 111 10.48 -3.56 -14.05
N GLN A 112 10.93 -2.48 -13.39
CA GLN A 112 11.77 -2.58 -12.19
C GLN A 112 10.98 -2.85 -10.91
N ARG A 113 9.64 -3.00 -10.97
CA ARG A 113 8.82 -3.37 -9.82
C ARG A 113 9.30 -4.69 -9.25
N LYS A 114 9.56 -4.73 -7.95
CA LYS A 114 9.98 -5.95 -7.26
C LYS A 114 8.77 -6.76 -6.82
N PRO A 115 8.82 -8.10 -6.94
CA PRO A 115 7.81 -8.95 -6.33
C PRO A 115 7.94 -8.94 -4.80
N LEU A 116 6.95 -9.51 -4.12
CA LEU A 116 7.09 -9.88 -2.71
C LEU A 116 8.32 -10.77 -2.53
N ILE A 117 9.02 -10.58 -1.41
CA ILE A 117 10.18 -11.42 -1.09
C ILE A 117 9.72 -12.87 -0.92
N ARG A 118 10.48 -13.80 -1.51
CA ARG A 118 10.22 -15.23 -1.36
C ARG A 118 10.88 -15.73 -0.08
N GLU A 119 10.27 -16.72 0.56
CA GLU A 119 10.73 -17.21 1.87
C GLU A 119 12.20 -17.70 1.82
N GLU A 120 12.64 -18.29 0.70
CA GLU A 120 14.02 -18.73 0.50
C GLU A 120 15.04 -17.59 0.36
N GLU A 121 14.57 -16.36 0.11
CA GLU A 121 15.43 -15.16 -0.03
C GLU A 121 15.60 -14.42 1.29
N VAL A 122 14.67 -14.59 2.25
CA VAL A 122 14.69 -13.93 3.56
C VAL A 122 16.02 -14.14 4.30
N PRO A 123 16.57 -15.37 4.42
CA PRO A 123 17.84 -15.58 5.15
C PRO A 123 19.03 -14.84 4.51
N LYS A 124 19.03 -14.68 3.17
CA LYS A 124 20.09 -13.96 2.45
C LYS A 124 20.04 -12.47 2.77
N VAL A 125 18.83 -11.91 2.86
CA VAL A 125 18.63 -10.50 3.22
C VAL A 125 19.02 -10.27 4.67
N ILE A 126 18.57 -11.12 5.60
CA ILE A 126 18.91 -11.00 7.03
C ILE A 126 20.43 -10.98 7.23
N LYS A 127 21.18 -11.88 6.56
CA LYS A 127 22.65 -11.95 6.64
C LYS A 127 23.38 -10.68 6.17
N ILE A 128 22.76 -9.82 5.36
CA ILE A 128 23.37 -8.57 4.91
C ILE A 128 23.24 -7.47 5.98
N PHE A 129 22.14 -7.47 6.71
CA PHE A 129 21.78 -6.39 7.64
C PHE A 129 22.04 -6.73 9.12
N TYR A 130 22.25 -8.02 9.44
CA TYR A 130 22.55 -8.56 10.76
C TYR A 130 23.75 -9.50 10.69
#